data_AF-M6HTJ1-F1
#
_entry.id   AF-M6HTJ1-F1
#
_cell.length_a   1.000
_cell.length_b   1.000
_cell.length_c   1.000
_cell.angle_alpha   90.00
_cell.angle_beta   90.00
_cell.angle_gamma   90.00
#
_symmetry.space_group_name_H-M   'P 1'
#
loop_
_entity.id
_entity.type
_entity.pdbx_description
1 polymer ?
#
loop_
_entity_poly.entity_id
_entity_poly.type
_entity_poly.pdbx_seq_one_letter_code
_entity_poly.pdbx_strand_id
1 'polypeptide(L)'
;MHSTNYGADIKGDNKLDSTKKEKEVSSETITFVNVYEKTKELLASRNIEYVHTVGKETSALNWFMTSGLSADKIIEVVSNLIRIKESKEFKDDLKFWKPIPITIASAKSYYEKIQSTIVALKPPSSERPTQTNHQPDFEYFEDYIQAQKISPTTKQFILSAKSPEEYYDPNSTNPKITYAKSFYETFKKSKQDKGEPCKFKRPAAA
;
A
#
# COMPACT_ATOMS: atom_id res chain seq x y z
N MET A 1 -61.85 -56.27 -16.85
CA MET A 1 -62.10 -54.85 -17.19
C MET A 1 -60.74 -54.20 -17.39
N HIS A 2 -60.50 -53.68 -18.59
CA HIS A 2 -59.25 -53.04 -18.98
C HIS A 2 -59.10 -51.66 -18.32
N SER A 3 -57.88 -51.30 -17.92
CA SER A 3 -57.38 -49.93 -18.11
C SER A 3 -55.85 -49.93 -18.13
N THR A 4 -55.32 -49.65 -19.31
CA THR A 4 -53.93 -49.29 -19.63
C THR A 4 -53.64 -47.85 -19.21
N ASN A 5 -52.38 -47.55 -18.87
CA ASN A 5 -51.56 -46.41 -19.33
C ASN A 5 -50.20 -46.52 -18.60
N TYR A 6 -49.10 -46.88 -19.27
CA TYR A 6 -48.18 -45.98 -20.01
C TYR A 6 -47.82 -44.72 -19.19
N GLY A 7 -46.56 -44.35 -18.97
CA GLY A 7 -45.32 -44.83 -19.56
C GLY A 7 -44.09 -44.36 -18.79
N ALA A 8 -42.95 -44.93 -19.19
CA ALA A 8 -41.62 -44.47 -18.83
C ALA A 8 -41.27 -43.22 -19.65
N ASP A 9 -40.63 -42.23 -19.02
CA ASP A 9 -39.80 -41.25 -19.71
C ASP A 9 -38.54 -40.97 -18.87
N ILE A 10 -37.48 -41.69 -19.22
CA ILE A 10 -36.10 -41.34 -18.87
C ILE A 10 -35.62 -40.41 -19.99
N LYS A 11 -35.56 -39.10 -19.73
CA LYS A 11 -34.61 -38.20 -20.41
C LYS A 11 -34.54 -36.86 -19.73
N GLY A 12 -33.33 -36.47 -19.33
CA GLY A 12 -33.07 -35.15 -18.75
C GLY A 12 -31.61 -35.00 -18.35
N ASP A 13 -30.69 -35.28 -19.28
CA ASP A 13 -29.31 -34.82 -19.19
C ASP A 13 -29.30 -33.28 -19.17
N ASN A 14 -29.38 -32.66 -17.99
CA ASN A 14 -29.03 -31.25 -17.84
C ASN A 14 -27.56 -31.11 -17.51
N LYS A 15 -26.82 -31.35 -18.59
CA LYS A 15 -25.58 -30.68 -19.01
C LYS A 15 -25.32 -29.36 -18.27
N LEU A 16 -24.16 -29.32 -17.64
CA LEU A 16 -23.33 -28.18 -17.30
C LEU A 16 -23.67 -26.91 -18.11
N ASP A 17 -24.28 -25.90 -17.47
CA ASP A 17 -24.12 -24.52 -17.88
C ASP A 17 -23.19 -23.84 -16.89
N SER A 18 -21.91 -23.95 -17.20
CA SER A 18 -20.89 -23.01 -16.77
C SER A 18 -21.22 -21.65 -17.36
N THR A 19 -22.17 -20.93 -16.76
CA THR A 19 -22.27 -19.49 -16.99
C THR A 19 -21.10 -18.86 -16.25
N LYS A 20 -19.95 -18.78 -16.93
CA LYS A 20 -18.98 -17.72 -16.67
C LYS A 20 -19.73 -16.41 -16.83
N LYS A 21 -20.34 -15.94 -15.74
CA LYS A 21 -20.42 -14.51 -15.52
C LYS A 21 -18.97 -14.11 -15.32
N GLU A 22 -18.33 -13.73 -16.42
CA GLU A 22 -17.39 -12.62 -16.40
C GLU A 22 -18.15 -11.48 -15.73
N LYS A 23 -18.10 -11.48 -14.40
CA LYS A 23 -18.46 -10.32 -13.60
C LYS A 23 -17.35 -9.36 -13.94
N GLU A 24 -17.60 -8.60 -15.00
CA GLU A 24 -17.09 -7.26 -15.19
C GLU A 24 -16.80 -6.73 -13.79
N VAL A 25 -15.52 -6.61 -13.48
CA VAL A 25 -15.07 -5.98 -12.23
C VAL A 25 -15.49 -4.54 -12.42
N SER A 26 -16.76 -4.27 -12.11
CA SER A 26 -17.26 -2.93 -11.91
C SER A 26 -16.27 -2.35 -10.91
N SER A 27 -15.59 -1.30 -11.35
CA SER A 27 -14.71 -0.49 -10.52
C SER A 27 -15.59 0.30 -9.53
N GLU A 28 -16.43 -0.43 -8.80
CA GLU A 28 -17.22 0.05 -7.69
C GLU A 28 -16.26 0.50 -6.60
N THR A 29 -16.38 1.76 -6.23
CA THR A 29 -15.74 2.33 -5.06
C THR A 29 -15.92 1.39 -3.86
N ILE A 30 -14.81 1.05 -3.19
CA ILE A 30 -14.88 0.23 -1.99
C ILE A 30 -15.40 1.13 -0.85
N THR A 31 -16.43 0.66 -0.18
CA THR A 31 -17.08 1.33 0.95
C THR A 31 -17.12 0.38 2.15
N PHE A 32 -17.34 0.90 3.35
CA PHE A 32 -17.47 0.05 4.54
C PHE A 32 -18.67 -0.92 4.46
N VAL A 33 -19.65 -0.62 3.60
CA VAL A 33 -20.82 -1.50 3.38
C VAL A 33 -20.45 -2.71 2.52
N ASN A 34 -19.60 -2.53 1.51
CA ASN A 34 -19.26 -3.60 0.56
C ASN A 34 -17.87 -4.25 0.80
N VAL A 35 -17.05 -3.71 1.70
CA VAL A 35 -15.66 -4.15 1.92
C VAL A 35 -15.57 -5.62 2.33
N TYR A 36 -16.58 -6.14 3.02
CA TYR A 36 -16.64 -7.55 3.41
C TYR A 36 -16.73 -8.46 2.18
N GLU A 37 -17.65 -8.17 1.26
CA GLU A 37 -17.81 -8.91 0.02
C GLU A 37 -16.58 -8.75 -0.89
N LYS A 38 -16.03 -7.54 -1.00
CA LYS A 38 -14.79 -7.31 -1.76
C LYS A 38 -13.59 -8.09 -1.18
N THR A 39 -13.51 -8.22 0.14
CA THR A 39 -12.48 -9.05 0.80
C THR A 39 -12.67 -10.52 0.47
N LYS A 40 -13.92 -11.01 0.50
CA LYS A 40 -14.25 -12.38 0.13
C LYS A 40 -13.92 -12.68 -1.35
N GLU A 41 -14.23 -11.74 -2.25
CA GLU A 41 -13.87 -11.82 -3.67
C GLU A 41 -12.34 -11.88 -3.86
N LEU A 42 -11.59 -11.03 -3.16
CA LEU A 42 -10.12 -11.03 -3.17
C LEU A 42 -9.56 -12.40 -2.75
N LEU A 43 -10.04 -12.96 -1.65
CA LEU A 43 -9.57 -14.24 -1.12
C LEU A 43 -9.95 -15.41 -2.05
N ALA A 44 -11.16 -15.39 -2.60
CA ALA A 44 -11.59 -16.38 -3.58
C ALA A 44 -10.70 -16.38 -4.83
N SER A 45 -10.25 -15.21 -5.31
CA SER A 45 -9.32 -15.09 -6.45
C SER A 45 -7.93 -15.72 -6.19
N ARG A 46 -7.63 -16.06 -4.93
CA ARG A 46 -6.39 -16.69 -4.48
C ARG A 46 -6.61 -18.10 -3.93
N ASN A 47 -7.81 -18.67 -4.11
CA ASN A 47 -8.21 -19.95 -3.53
C ASN A 47 -8.06 -20.01 -1.99
N ILE A 48 -8.26 -18.88 -1.31
CA ILE A 48 -8.23 -18.80 0.16
C ILE A 48 -9.67 -18.80 0.66
N GLU A 49 -10.00 -19.74 1.53
CA GLU A 49 -11.29 -19.75 2.22
C GLU A 49 -11.36 -18.62 3.25
N TYR A 50 -12.45 -17.86 3.21
CA TYR A 50 -12.65 -16.76 4.13
C TYR A 50 -13.34 -17.25 5.42
N VAL A 51 -12.53 -17.56 6.44
CA VAL A 51 -13.03 -18.04 7.75
C VAL A 51 -13.53 -16.86 8.58
N HIS A 52 -14.81 -16.55 8.41
CA HIS A 52 -15.45 -15.40 9.01
C HIS A 52 -15.84 -15.61 10.48
N THR A 53 -15.52 -14.64 11.34
CA THR A 53 -16.12 -14.53 12.67
C THR A 53 -16.73 -13.14 12.84
N VAL A 54 -18.06 -13.04 12.71
CA VAL A 54 -18.82 -11.76 12.67
C VAL A 54 -18.32 -10.75 13.71
N GLY A 55 -18.28 -11.11 14.99
CA GLY A 55 -17.89 -10.17 16.05
C GLY A 55 -16.48 -9.60 15.93
N LYS A 56 -15.51 -10.41 15.50
CA LYS A 56 -14.12 -9.96 15.31
C LYS A 56 -13.99 -9.06 14.08
N GLU A 57 -14.66 -9.40 12.99
CA GLU A 57 -14.66 -8.60 11.76
C GLU A 57 -15.34 -7.25 12.00
N THR A 58 -16.49 -7.20 12.67
CA THR A 58 -17.16 -5.94 13.02
C THR A 58 -16.27 -5.05 13.90
N SER A 59 -15.60 -5.63 14.91
CA SER A 59 -14.64 -4.89 15.75
C SER A 59 -13.44 -4.36 14.94
N ALA A 60 -13.03 -5.08 13.90
CA ALA A 60 -11.96 -4.64 13.02
C ALA A 60 -12.41 -3.50 12.10
N LEU A 61 -13.58 -3.63 11.47
CA LEU A 61 -14.17 -2.57 10.65
C LEU A 61 -14.35 -1.28 11.44
N ASN A 62 -14.90 -1.36 12.66
CA ASN A 62 -15.05 -0.21 13.54
C ASN A 62 -13.71 0.45 13.86
N TRP A 63 -12.67 -0.34 14.12
CA TRP A 63 -11.33 0.21 14.34
C TRP A 63 -10.84 0.99 13.11
N PHE A 64 -10.89 0.41 11.91
CA PHE A 64 -10.49 1.11 10.68
C PHE A 64 -11.28 2.42 10.47
N MET A 65 -12.59 2.40 10.68
CA MET A 65 -13.46 3.59 10.60
C MET A 65 -13.02 4.67 11.61
N THR A 66 -12.90 4.32 12.89
CA THR A 66 -12.53 5.27 13.96
C THR A 66 -11.09 5.75 13.88
N SER A 67 -10.19 4.97 13.27
CA SER A 67 -8.81 5.38 12.97
C SER A 67 -8.70 6.27 11.73
N GLY A 68 -9.81 6.59 11.05
CA GLY A 68 -9.83 7.47 9.88
C GLY A 68 -9.22 6.85 8.62
N LEU A 69 -9.12 5.52 8.56
CA LEU A 69 -8.63 4.80 7.39
C LEU A 69 -9.79 4.52 6.44
N SER A 70 -9.57 4.58 5.12
CA SER A 70 -10.62 4.30 4.13
C SER A 70 -10.93 2.80 4.01
N ALA A 71 -12.09 2.47 3.44
CA ALA A 71 -12.43 1.07 3.16
C ALA A 71 -11.49 0.42 2.14
N ASP A 72 -10.99 1.17 1.15
CA ASP A 72 -9.94 0.70 0.22
C ASP A 72 -8.68 0.26 0.97
N LYS A 73 -8.32 0.96 2.06
CA LYS A 73 -7.14 0.62 2.87
C LYS A 73 -7.25 -0.77 3.50
N ILE A 74 -8.46 -1.21 3.83
CA ILE A 74 -8.68 -2.57 4.36
C ILE A 74 -8.29 -3.62 3.31
N ILE A 75 -8.77 -3.46 2.07
CA ILE A 75 -8.45 -4.35 0.97
C ILE A 75 -6.95 -4.35 0.69
N GLU A 76 -6.31 -3.18 0.74
CA GLU A 76 -4.86 -3.05 0.59
C GLU A 76 -4.11 -3.83 1.68
N VAL A 77 -4.51 -3.71 2.96
CA VAL A 77 -3.84 -4.40 4.07
C VAL A 77 -4.05 -5.91 4.00
N VAL A 78 -5.25 -6.38 3.65
CA VAL A 78 -5.51 -7.81 3.45
C VAL A 78 -4.68 -8.35 2.28
N SER A 79 -4.63 -7.64 1.16
CA SER A 79 -3.78 -7.99 0.00
C SER A 79 -2.30 -8.08 0.38
N ASN A 80 -1.83 -7.11 1.17
CA ASN A 80 -0.48 -7.11 1.70
C ASN A 80 -0.20 -8.30 2.64
N LEU A 81 -1.15 -8.67 3.49
CA LEU A 81 -1.02 -9.85 4.35
C LEU A 81 -0.85 -11.14 3.52
N ILE A 82 -1.64 -11.29 2.45
CA ILE A 82 -1.50 -12.41 1.49
C ILE A 82 -0.11 -12.38 0.86
N ARG A 83 0.32 -11.23 0.36
CA ARG A 83 1.64 -11.06 -0.27
C ARG A 83 2.79 -11.41 0.67
N ILE A 84 2.72 -11.05 1.95
CA ILE A 84 3.73 -11.44 2.94
C ILE A 84 3.68 -12.97 3.12
N LYS A 85 2.51 -13.56 3.29
CA LYS A 85 2.37 -15.03 3.44
C LYS A 85 2.92 -15.79 2.23
N GLU A 86 2.79 -15.26 1.03
CA GLU A 86 3.28 -15.88 -0.21
C GLU A 86 4.75 -15.56 -0.52
N SER A 87 5.37 -14.64 0.22
CA SER A 87 6.77 -14.25 0.01
C SER A 87 7.74 -15.38 0.32
N LYS A 88 8.90 -15.38 -0.34
CA LYS A 88 9.92 -16.44 -0.16
C LYS A 88 10.48 -16.46 1.26
N GLU A 89 10.51 -15.30 1.90
CA GLU A 89 11.07 -15.05 3.22
C GLU A 89 10.18 -15.58 4.33
N PHE A 90 8.85 -15.57 4.14
CA PHE A 90 7.90 -15.87 5.22
C PHE A 90 6.99 -17.06 4.94
N LYS A 91 6.86 -17.55 3.70
CA LYS A 91 5.92 -18.64 3.36
C LYS A 91 6.11 -19.92 4.17
N ASP A 92 7.33 -20.20 4.61
CA ASP A 92 7.69 -21.43 5.31
C ASP A 92 7.59 -21.29 6.84
N ASP A 93 7.22 -20.11 7.37
CA ASP A 93 6.95 -19.93 8.81
C ASP A 93 5.57 -20.46 9.19
N LEU A 94 5.44 -21.79 9.16
CA LEU A 94 4.19 -22.48 9.47
C LEU A 94 3.74 -22.26 10.92
N LYS A 95 4.68 -22.00 11.85
CA LYS A 95 4.34 -21.71 13.25
C LYS A 95 3.59 -20.40 13.37
N PHE A 96 3.98 -19.39 12.60
CA PHE A 96 3.28 -18.12 12.53
C PHE A 96 1.98 -18.22 11.72
N TRP A 97 2.00 -18.80 10.53
CA TRP A 97 0.85 -18.75 9.62
C TRP A 97 -0.28 -19.73 9.96
N LYS A 98 0.02 -20.90 10.53
CA LYS A 98 -1.01 -21.91 10.84
C LYS A 98 -2.12 -21.38 11.78
N PRO A 99 -1.82 -20.63 12.86
CA PRO A 99 -2.87 -20.09 13.71
C PRO A 99 -3.54 -18.80 13.19
N ILE A 100 -3.02 -18.18 12.12
CA ILE A 100 -3.48 -16.86 11.66
C ILE A 100 -4.35 -17.02 10.40
N PRO A 101 -5.69 -16.88 10.52
CA PRO A 101 -6.55 -16.83 9.35
C PRO A 101 -6.32 -15.51 8.60
N ILE A 102 -6.46 -15.49 7.28
CA ILE A 102 -6.40 -14.24 6.50
C ILE A 102 -7.80 -13.61 6.49
N THR A 103 -8.01 -12.60 7.35
CA THR A 103 -9.28 -11.87 7.48
C THR A 103 -9.06 -10.38 7.74
N ILE A 104 -10.13 -9.56 7.78
CA ILE A 104 -10.03 -8.14 8.16
C ILE A 104 -9.61 -8.02 9.63
N ALA A 105 -10.07 -8.94 10.50
CA ALA A 105 -9.60 -8.98 11.89
C ALA A 105 -8.10 -9.22 11.99
N SER A 106 -7.53 -10.16 11.24
CA SER A 106 -6.07 -10.37 11.21
C SER A 106 -5.34 -9.16 10.60
N ALA A 107 -5.88 -8.57 9.54
CA ALA A 107 -5.34 -7.35 8.94
C ALA A 107 -5.27 -6.20 9.97
N LYS A 108 -6.28 -6.05 10.83
CA LYS A 108 -6.27 -5.12 11.97
C LYS A 108 -5.22 -5.51 13.01
N SER A 109 -5.25 -6.75 13.50
CA SER A 109 -4.35 -7.23 14.56
C SER A 109 -2.87 -7.10 14.22
N TYR A 110 -2.52 -7.22 12.94
CA TYR A 110 -1.14 -7.13 12.47
C TYR A 110 -0.85 -5.89 11.63
N TYR A 111 -1.72 -4.88 11.66
CA TYR A 111 -1.66 -3.72 10.75
C TYR A 111 -0.26 -3.09 10.64
N GLU A 112 0.35 -2.71 11.76
CA GLU A 112 1.67 -2.07 11.78
C GLU A 112 2.79 -2.99 11.28
N LYS A 113 2.72 -4.27 11.65
CA LYS A 113 3.68 -5.29 11.21
C LYS A 113 3.57 -5.54 9.72
N ILE A 114 2.34 -5.60 9.17
CA ILE A 114 2.10 -5.75 7.73
C ILE A 114 2.70 -4.57 6.98
N GLN A 115 2.41 -3.33 7.39
CA GLN A 115 2.93 -2.14 6.72
C GLN A 115 4.47 -2.12 6.73
N SER A 116 5.08 -2.39 7.90
CA SER A 116 6.54 -2.42 8.04
C SER A 116 7.19 -3.53 7.21
N THR A 117 6.58 -4.71 7.19
CA THR A 117 7.11 -5.88 6.47
C THR A 117 7.01 -5.71 4.96
N ILE A 118 5.93 -5.13 4.44
CA ILE A 118 5.82 -4.84 3.00
C ILE A 118 6.89 -3.86 2.53
N VAL A 119 7.22 -2.85 3.34
CA VAL A 119 8.31 -1.92 3.03
C VAL A 119 9.65 -2.66 2.96
N ALA A 120 9.90 -3.60 3.86
CA ALA A 120 11.13 -4.40 3.89
C ALA A 120 11.20 -5.47 2.79
N LEU A 121 10.07 -6.06 2.40
CA LEU A 121 9.97 -7.06 1.33
C LEU A 121 10.09 -6.46 -0.08
N LYS A 122 9.95 -5.15 -0.22
CA LYS A 122 10.24 -4.50 -1.49
C LYS A 122 11.73 -4.75 -1.75
N PRO A 123 12.13 -5.40 -2.86
CA PRO A 123 13.55 -5.58 -3.16
C PRO A 123 14.21 -4.20 -3.09
N PRO A 124 15.50 -4.11 -2.72
CA PRO A 124 16.26 -2.89 -2.87
C PRO A 124 16.48 -2.64 -4.37
N SER A 125 15.41 -2.42 -5.13
CA SER A 125 15.47 -1.63 -6.33
C SER A 125 16.13 -0.32 -5.92
N SER A 126 17.11 0.10 -6.71
CA SER A 126 17.90 1.33 -6.64
C SER A 126 17.08 2.65 -6.61
N GLU A 127 15.86 2.61 -6.13
CA GLU A 127 14.94 3.74 -6.02
C GLU A 127 14.31 3.71 -4.62
N ARG A 128 14.94 4.50 -3.74
CA ARG A 128 14.23 5.18 -2.64
C ARG A 128 12.89 5.72 -3.16
N PRO A 129 11.83 5.75 -2.35
CA PRO A 129 10.47 6.01 -2.82
C PRO A 129 10.40 7.31 -3.63
N THR A 130 10.40 7.18 -4.95
CA THR A 130 9.97 8.22 -5.87
C THR A 130 8.47 8.31 -5.65
N GLN A 131 8.07 9.20 -4.74
CA GLN A 131 6.73 9.72 -4.75
C GLN A 131 6.52 10.32 -6.14
N THR A 132 5.83 9.60 -7.02
CA THR A 132 5.13 10.18 -8.15
C THR A 132 3.95 10.99 -7.61
N ASN A 133 4.23 12.01 -6.82
CA ASN A 133 3.44 13.21 -6.88
C ASN A 133 3.92 13.92 -8.13
N HIS A 134 3.01 14.49 -8.92
CA HIS A 134 3.35 15.65 -9.73
C HIS A 134 3.96 16.69 -8.78
N GLN A 135 5.26 16.61 -8.52
CA GLN A 135 5.95 17.66 -7.81
C GLN A 135 5.97 18.84 -8.77
N PRO A 136 5.47 20.01 -8.36
CA PRO A 136 5.68 21.23 -9.11
C PRO A 136 7.16 21.35 -9.45
N ASP A 137 7.49 21.81 -10.66
CA ASP A 137 8.87 22.07 -11.00
C ASP A 137 9.33 23.30 -10.24
N PHE A 138 10.08 23.08 -9.14
CA PHE A 138 10.59 24.18 -8.34
C PHE A 138 11.88 24.69 -8.98
N GLU A 139 11.94 25.98 -9.31
CA GLU A 139 13.17 26.60 -9.80
C GLU A 139 14.26 26.61 -8.72
N TYR A 140 13.88 26.81 -7.45
CA TYR A 140 14.79 26.98 -6.33
C TYR A 140 14.64 25.87 -5.28
N PHE A 141 15.76 25.48 -4.67
CA PHE A 141 15.80 24.45 -3.62
C PHE A 141 14.93 24.80 -2.40
N GLU A 142 14.88 26.07 -2.01
CA GLU A 142 14.09 26.52 -0.86
C GLU A 142 12.59 26.28 -1.07
N ASP A 143 12.08 26.47 -2.29
CA ASP A 143 10.67 26.22 -2.61
C ASP A 143 10.35 24.73 -2.58
N TYR A 144 11.29 23.91 -3.09
CA TYR A 144 11.20 22.47 -3.01
C TYR A 144 11.10 21.99 -1.55
N ILE A 145 11.93 22.52 -0.65
CA ILE A 145 11.90 22.20 0.79
C ILE A 145 10.61 22.68 1.47
N GLN A 146 10.11 23.86 1.11
CA GLN A 146 8.85 24.37 1.63
C GLN A 146 7.68 23.45 1.29
N ALA A 147 7.67 22.87 0.08
CA ALA A 147 6.66 21.93 -0.38
C ALA A 147 6.77 20.52 0.25
N GLN A 148 7.91 20.15 0.82
CA GLN A 148 8.06 18.83 1.44
C GLN A 148 7.21 18.69 2.71
N LYS A 149 6.60 17.52 2.89
CA LYS A 149 5.86 17.17 4.12
C LYS A 149 6.81 16.70 5.24
N ILE A 150 7.71 17.58 5.68
CA ILE A 150 8.66 17.34 6.79
C ILE A 150 8.38 18.27 7.98
N SER A 151 8.91 17.91 9.16
CA SER A 151 8.68 18.67 10.40
C SER A 151 9.12 20.15 10.26
N PRO A 152 8.43 21.11 10.90
CA PRO A 152 8.82 22.52 10.85
C PRO A 152 10.25 22.75 11.32
N THR A 153 10.70 22.03 12.35
CA THR A 153 12.07 22.13 12.87
C THR A 153 13.12 21.62 11.87
N THR A 154 12.77 20.62 11.07
CA THR A 154 13.64 20.11 9.99
C THR A 154 13.67 21.09 8.83
N LYS A 155 12.53 21.69 8.45
CA LYS A 155 12.50 22.75 7.43
C LYS A 155 13.40 23.91 7.82
N GLN A 156 13.25 24.42 9.04
CA GLN A 156 14.08 25.52 9.55
C GLN A 156 15.56 25.15 9.56
N PHE A 157 15.92 23.93 9.95
CA PHE A 157 17.30 23.47 9.90
C PHE A 157 17.87 23.46 8.47
N ILE A 158 17.16 22.83 7.53
CA ILE A 158 17.61 22.74 6.12
C ILE A 158 17.71 24.15 5.53
N LEU A 159 16.69 24.97 5.76
CA LEU A 159 16.66 26.35 5.31
C LEU A 159 17.68 27.22 6.06
N SER A 160 18.20 26.88 7.24
CA SER A 160 19.18 27.74 7.91
C SER A 160 20.61 27.65 7.34
N ALA A 161 20.92 26.61 6.58
CA ALA A 161 22.24 26.42 5.99
C ALA A 161 22.55 27.51 4.95
N LYS A 162 23.76 28.06 4.96
CA LYS A 162 24.17 29.11 4.01
C LYS A 162 24.55 28.54 2.66
N SER A 163 25.03 27.30 2.64
CA SER A 163 25.43 26.63 1.41
C SER A 163 25.22 25.11 1.52
N PRO A 164 25.03 24.39 0.39
CA PRO A 164 24.84 22.95 0.41
C PRO A 164 26.05 22.17 0.96
N GLU A 165 27.25 22.76 0.97
CA GLU A 165 28.47 22.20 1.56
C GLU A 165 28.31 21.93 3.06
N GLU A 166 27.47 22.70 3.77
CA GLU A 166 27.17 22.47 5.20
C GLU A 166 26.47 21.12 5.45
N TYR A 167 25.89 20.50 4.42
CA TYR A 167 25.27 19.17 4.52
C TYR A 167 26.27 18.01 4.37
N TYR A 168 27.51 18.29 3.99
CA TYR A 168 28.55 17.28 3.73
C TYR A 168 29.58 17.20 4.85
N ASP A 169 29.36 17.84 6.01
CA ASP A 169 30.26 17.71 7.16
C ASP A 169 30.40 16.24 7.60
N PRO A 170 31.58 15.62 7.42
CA PRO A 170 31.81 14.21 7.72
C PRO A 170 31.81 13.93 9.24
N ASN A 171 31.94 14.96 10.08
CA ASN A 171 31.99 14.82 11.53
C ASN A 171 30.64 15.05 12.22
N SER A 172 29.59 15.34 11.45
CA SER A 172 28.28 15.64 12.02
C SER A 172 27.53 14.39 12.47
N THR A 173 27.20 14.32 13.76
CA THR A 173 26.30 13.31 14.34
C THR A 173 24.82 13.73 14.30
N ASN A 174 24.51 14.90 13.74
CA ASN A 174 23.14 15.42 13.74
C ASN A 174 22.30 14.69 12.67
N PRO A 175 21.24 13.95 13.06
CA PRO A 175 20.41 13.22 12.10
C PRO A 175 19.75 14.17 11.07
N LYS A 176 19.54 15.44 11.41
CA LYS A 176 18.99 16.46 10.51
C LYS A 176 19.90 16.77 9.31
N ILE A 177 21.22 16.60 9.45
CA ILE A 177 22.17 16.78 8.34
C ILE A 177 22.03 15.67 7.30
N THR A 178 21.79 14.43 7.75
CA THR A 178 21.51 13.32 6.83
C THR A 178 20.24 13.58 6.01
N TYR A 179 19.19 14.10 6.64
CA TYR A 179 17.97 14.52 5.94
C TYR A 179 18.24 15.64 4.95
N ALA A 180 18.93 16.70 5.37
CA ALA A 180 19.26 17.85 4.53
C ALA A 180 20.03 17.43 3.25
N LYS A 181 21.06 16.61 3.41
CA LYS A 181 21.84 16.02 2.32
C LYS A 181 20.96 15.24 1.36
N SER A 182 20.06 14.40 1.88
CA SER A 182 19.18 13.57 1.03
C SER A 182 18.23 14.40 0.17
N PHE A 183 17.67 15.48 0.71
CA PHE A 183 16.79 16.38 -0.04
C PHE A 183 17.57 17.18 -1.09
N TYR A 184 18.76 17.66 -0.75
CA TYR A 184 19.61 18.38 -1.69
C TYR A 184 20.01 17.51 -2.90
N GLU A 185 20.48 16.29 -2.67
CA GLU A 185 20.83 15.35 -3.75
C GLU A 185 19.63 15.03 -4.63
N THR A 186 18.44 14.89 -4.03
CA THR A 186 17.20 14.63 -4.78
C THR A 186 16.85 15.79 -5.70
N PHE A 187 16.89 17.02 -5.19
CA PHE A 187 16.62 18.22 -5.97
C PHE A 187 17.67 18.43 -7.07
N LYS A 188 18.95 18.27 -6.74
CA LYS A 188 20.07 18.36 -7.68
C LYS A 188 19.93 17.36 -8.82
N LYS A 189 19.62 16.09 -8.52
CA LYS A 189 19.39 15.06 -9.54
C LYS A 189 18.20 15.42 -10.43
N SER A 190 17.09 15.88 -9.85
CA SER A 190 15.91 16.31 -10.61
C SER A 190 16.20 17.45 -11.59
N LYS A 191 17.13 18.36 -11.25
CA LYS A 191 17.57 19.43 -12.15
C LYS A 191 18.56 18.94 -13.20
N GLN A 192 19.49 18.08 -12.81
CA GLN A 192 20.44 17.45 -13.73
C GLN A 192 19.75 16.62 -14.82
N ASP A 193 18.72 15.85 -14.46
CA ASP A 193 17.92 15.05 -15.40
C ASP A 193 17.18 15.94 -16.44
N LYS A 194 16.97 17.23 -16.13
CA LYS A 194 16.37 18.23 -17.02
C LYS A 194 17.40 19.12 -17.73
N GLY A 195 18.70 18.94 -17.47
CA GLY A 195 19.75 19.82 -17.98
C GLY A 195 19.73 21.23 -17.37
N GLU A 196 19.08 21.41 -16.22
CA GLU A 196 18.97 22.70 -15.54
C GLU A 196 19.98 22.84 -14.40
N PRO A 197 20.47 24.06 -14.11
CA PRO A 197 21.30 24.30 -12.94
C PRO A 197 20.46 24.22 -11.66
N CYS A 198 21.06 23.67 -10.59
CA CYS A 198 20.47 23.72 -9.26
C CYS A 198 20.59 25.15 -8.70
N LYS A 199 19.48 25.87 -8.57
CA LYS A 199 19.44 27.25 -8.07
C LYS A 199 19.04 27.32 -6.60
N PHE A 200 19.55 28.34 -5.93
CA PHE A 200 19.21 28.73 -4.56
C PHE A 200 18.72 30.17 -4.56
N LYS A 201 17.69 30.48 -3.76
CA LYS A 201 17.15 31.85 -3.66
C LYS A 201 18.12 32.82 -3.00
N ARG A 202 19.10 32.31 -2.25
CA ARG A 202 20.02 33.18 -1.54
C ARG A 202 21.10 33.72 -2.46
N PRO A 203 21.40 35.02 -2.38
CA PRO A 203 22.54 35.58 -3.09
C PRO A 203 23.80 34.88 -2.60
N ALA A 204 24.66 34.49 -3.54
CA ALA A 204 26.05 34.19 -3.23
C ALA A 204 26.56 35.34 -2.37
N ALA A 205 27.06 35.05 -1.16
CA ALA A 205 27.74 36.05 -0.37
C ALA A 205 28.87 36.62 -1.25
N ALA A 206 28.77 37.91 -1.53
CA ALA A 206 29.84 38.71 -2.10
C ALA A 206 31.01 38.83 -1.11
#